data_AF-A0A2W1EIB9-F1
#
_entry.id   AF-A0A2W1EIB9-F1
#
_cell.length_a   1.000
_cell.length_b   1.000
_cell.length_c   1.000
_cell.angle_alpha   90.00
_cell.angle_beta   90.00
_cell.angle_gamma   90.00
#
_symmetry.space_group_name_H-M   'P 1'
#
loop_
_entity.id
_entity.type
_entity.pdbx_description
1 polymer ?
#
loop_
_entity_poly.entity_id
_entity_poly.type
_entity_poly.pdbx_seq_one_letter_code
_entity_poly.pdbx_strand_id
1 'polypeptide(L)'
;MFVRVEDSLPADPSFPADLKKLGYFINKTGCIRRINAPEKQFVYHATNNERVNEVRREAMQTCQRKEAEKRLSYLGINCIHLPKFGMSKPNGPHVPILSPSPDVLKSRKRVIVIVNDTLQDLGILAYRQLQRELGINGGSVVNFVKEIIKRSAPNNSADKDADIFKDGFKLDDDSTTPGLVVLNMGQLLYSTKYDQAMTLRSWSAMPRKSVVHDMIPIDEEVNRVPGHRTPEEHLKTVFDQVICNPERVAADAEVYVIALENGTQRIVSLIGNNFEKYGSRITAMALVDSTVADAEIHNPHARAFLRQRTRQWKYNDLTFNPLHCTSLPDDYHQDTANSQPQDTTSCMRSAKHISWHEGIPTGAVAILTNTLHRLSIAITPASNPELTPPTDPDAPADWTDQGVVCPTFSGGANPVGECIFTNPTVQHAILSFFEEVAQDPENYRNPLSLKAFTEAPKPTPDNPMSFDPEQAPIDFTPPPDLLTPEQQALADARDTLLELSVELAACPTDISELAPGRKALETKISELATHVEKLEMEALSCGGAVAGEAESKRESWKPRAEGPKVPFAGTMVDSELLKATGLMGGGAVEEVGVEKEMDEVDVEREMDEEFGVDEEEEGGKVSDDEKAFL
;
A
#
# COMPACT_ATOMS: atom_id res chain seq x y z
N MET A 1 -15.61 6.40 46.74
CA MET A 1 -14.77 5.97 45.59
C MET A 1 -13.78 4.95 46.12
N PHE A 2 -13.83 3.70 45.67
CA PHE A 2 -12.90 2.65 46.11
C PHE A 2 -11.56 2.84 45.40
N VAL A 3 -10.50 3.13 46.16
CA VAL A 3 -9.13 3.17 45.64
C VAL A 3 -8.52 1.79 45.83
N ARG A 4 -8.13 1.13 44.73
CA ARG A 4 -7.38 -0.12 44.81
C ARG A 4 -5.97 0.18 45.35
N VAL A 5 -5.45 -0.70 46.20
CA VAL A 5 -4.07 -0.60 46.69
C VAL A 5 -3.12 -0.82 45.51
N GLU A 6 -2.07 0.01 45.37
CA GLU A 6 -1.16 -0.02 44.21
C GLU A 6 -0.59 -1.43 43.95
N ASP A 7 -0.21 -2.14 45.02
CA ASP A 7 0.33 -3.51 44.97
C ASP A 7 -0.70 -4.58 44.53
N SER A 8 -2.00 -4.26 44.54
CA SER A 8 -3.07 -5.15 44.07
C SER A 8 -3.38 -4.99 42.58
N LEU A 9 -2.71 -4.05 41.91
CA LEU A 9 -2.94 -3.78 40.49
C LEU A 9 -2.17 -4.77 39.62
N PRO A 10 -2.76 -5.26 38.52
CA PRO A 10 -2.07 -6.18 37.61
C PRO A 10 -0.85 -5.50 36.96
N ALA A 11 0.26 -6.24 36.89
CA ALA A 11 1.50 -5.76 36.29
C ALA A 11 1.30 -5.34 34.83
N ASP A 12 2.12 -4.39 34.37
CA ASP A 12 2.12 -3.99 32.96
C ASP A 12 2.73 -5.12 32.11
N PRO A 13 2.12 -5.50 30.98
CA PRO A 13 2.69 -6.51 30.09
C PRO A 13 4.05 -6.06 29.55
N SER A 14 4.94 -7.01 29.31
CA SER A 14 6.28 -6.75 28.77
C SER A 14 6.61 -7.76 27.68
N PHE A 15 6.92 -7.24 26.49
CA PHE A 15 7.31 -8.05 25.34
C PHE A 15 8.72 -7.65 24.88
N PRO A 16 9.65 -8.62 24.73
CA PRO A 16 10.96 -8.30 24.19
C PRO A 16 10.85 -7.93 22.71
N ALA A 17 11.53 -6.85 22.30
CA ALA A 17 11.66 -6.45 20.90
C ALA A 17 12.64 -7.36 20.13
N ASP A 18 12.25 -8.63 19.98
CA ASP A 18 12.98 -9.70 19.32
C ASP A 18 11.98 -10.59 18.58
N LEU A 19 12.09 -10.70 17.25
CA LEU A 19 11.11 -11.41 16.43
C LEU A 19 10.95 -12.87 16.87
N LYS A 20 12.06 -13.56 17.17
CA LYS A 20 12.02 -14.97 17.57
C LYS A 20 11.28 -15.14 18.88
N LYS A 21 11.56 -14.28 19.87
CA LYS A 21 10.85 -14.30 21.17
C LYS A 21 9.39 -13.89 21.07
N LEU A 22 9.03 -13.08 20.06
CA LEU A 22 7.64 -12.76 19.73
C LEU A 22 6.93 -13.89 18.97
N GLY A 23 7.64 -14.96 18.59
CA GLY A 23 7.09 -16.09 17.83
C GLY A 23 7.07 -15.88 16.31
N TYR A 24 7.92 -15.00 15.79
CA TYR A 24 7.97 -14.61 14.38
C TYR A 24 9.35 -14.78 13.76
N PHE A 25 9.38 -14.85 12.43
CA PHE A 25 10.58 -14.81 11.60
C PHE A 25 10.30 -14.02 10.32
N ILE A 26 11.35 -13.71 9.56
CA ILE A 26 11.25 -13.10 8.23
C ILE A 26 11.49 -14.21 7.20
N ASN A 27 10.56 -14.42 6.28
CA ASN A 27 10.66 -15.43 5.23
C ASN A 27 11.56 -14.94 4.08
N LYS A 28 11.77 -15.77 3.04
CA LYS A 28 12.64 -15.43 1.89
C LYS A 28 12.14 -14.25 1.05
N THR A 29 10.85 -13.89 1.16
CA THR A 29 10.26 -12.76 0.45
C THR A 29 10.32 -11.46 1.27
N GLY A 30 10.88 -11.49 2.48
CA GLY A 30 10.97 -10.33 3.36
C GLY A 30 9.71 -10.05 4.19
N CYS A 31 8.78 -10.99 4.23
CA CYS A 31 7.53 -10.88 4.98
C CYS A 31 7.66 -11.48 6.39
N ILE A 32 7.02 -10.85 7.38
CA ILE A 32 7.01 -11.33 8.77
C ILE A 32 5.91 -12.39 8.93
N ARG A 33 6.30 -13.58 9.39
CA ARG A 33 5.43 -14.75 9.55
C ARG A 33 5.63 -15.41 10.90
N ARG A 34 4.63 -16.16 11.37
CA ARG A 34 4.72 -16.87 12.66
C ARG A 34 5.55 -18.14 12.52
N ILE A 35 6.38 -18.43 13.53
CA ILE A 35 7.23 -19.64 13.56
C ILE A 35 6.38 -20.92 13.50
N ASN A 36 5.31 -20.98 14.28
CA ASN A 36 4.45 -22.18 14.39
C ASN A 36 3.38 -22.26 13.30
N ALA A 37 3.17 -21.19 12.53
CA ALA A 37 2.18 -21.11 11.45
C ALA A 37 2.72 -20.16 10.37
N PRO A 38 3.64 -20.63 9.51
CA PRO A 38 4.36 -19.80 8.54
C PRO A 38 3.47 -19.05 7.55
N GLU A 39 2.22 -19.48 7.35
CA GLU A 39 1.22 -18.81 6.53
C GLU A 39 0.56 -17.62 7.25
N LYS A 40 0.68 -17.52 8.58
CA LYS A 40 0.00 -16.50 9.38
C LYS A 40 0.87 -15.27 9.60
N GLN A 41 0.24 -14.11 9.44
CA GLN A 41 0.83 -12.79 9.60
C GLN A 41 0.78 -12.30 11.07
N PHE A 42 1.28 -11.08 11.30
CA PHE A 42 1.08 -10.40 12.58
C PHE A 42 -0.38 -10.02 12.78
N VAL A 43 -0.91 -10.26 13.98
CA VAL A 43 -2.28 -9.90 14.35
C VAL A 43 -2.20 -8.97 15.54
N TYR A 44 -2.72 -7.74 15.35
CA TYR A 44 -2.73 -6.70 16.36
C TYR A 44 -3.67 -7.05 17.53
N HIS A 45 -4.93 -7.36 17.23
CA HIS A 45 -5.94 -7.77 18.22
C HIS A 45 -5.77 -9.24 18.60
N ALA A 46 -4.67 -9.57 19.28
CA ALA A 46 -4.44 -10.92 19.78
C ALA A 46 -5.13 -11.18 21.13
N THR A 47 -5.53 -10.12 21.84
CA THR A 47 -6.26 -10.20 23.10
C THR A 47 -7.38 -9.16 23.13
N ASN A 48 -8.31 -9.27 24.08
CA ASN A 48 -9.32 -8.22 24.34
C ASN A 48 -8.76 -7.06 25.18
N ASN A 49 -7.47 -7.09 25.54
CA ASN A 49 -6.83 -6.03 26.32
C ASN A 49 -6.01 -5.12 25.40
N GLU A 50 -6.50 -3.89 25.22
CA GLU A 50 -5.86 -2.89 24.35
C GLU A 50 -4.41 -2.60 24.77
N ARG A 51 -4.13 -2.51 26.07
CA ARG A 51 -2.78 -2.24 26.58
C ARG A 51 -1.82 -3.37 26.22
N VAL A 52 -2.24 -4.63 26.34
CA VAL A 52 -1.43 -5.80 25.92
C VAL A 52 -1.13 -5.75 24.43
N ASN A 53 -2.16 -5.46 23.62
CA ASN A 53 -2.01 -5.35 22.17
C ASN A 53 -1.07 -4.21 21.78
N GLU A 54 -1.15 -3.04 22.43
CA GLU A 54 -0.30 -1.88 22.16
C GLU A 54 1.17 -2.13 22.52
N VAL A 55 1.47 -2.72 23.70
CA VAL A 55 2.86 -3.03 24.07
C VAL A 55 3.45 -4.12 23.17
N ARG A 56 2.66 -5.14 22.80
CA ARG A 56 3.08 -6.18 21.86
C ARG A 56 3.34 -5.62 20.46
N ARG A 57 2.47 -4.71 20.00
CA ARG A 57 2.64 -3.97 18.74
C ARG A 57 3.94 -3.18 18.75
N GLU A 58 4.22 -2.42 19.81
CA GLU A 58 5.45 -1.63 19.90
C GLU A 58 6.72 -2.50 19.89
N ALA A 59 6.70 -3.65 20.56
CA ALA A 59 7.80 -4.61 20.50
C ALA A 59 8.02 -5.12 19.06
N MET A 60 6.94 -5.46 18.35
CA MET A 60 6.98 -5.86 16.95
C MET A 60 7.48 -4.73 16.02
N GLN A 61 6.95 -3.52 16.18
CA GLN A 61 7.35 -2.36 15.37
C GLN A 61 8.80 -1.95 15.62
N THR A 62 9.31 -2.12 16.85
CA THR A 62 10.74 -1.95 17.12
C THR A 62 11.61 -2.90 16.30
N CYS A 63 11.20 -4.17 16.14
CA CYS A 63 11.90 -5.10 15.25
C CYS A 63 11.82 -4.65 13.78
N GLN A 64 10.64 -4.20 13.35
CA GLN A 64 10.39 -3.76 11.98
C GLN A 64 11.23 -2.54 11.60
N ARG A 65 11.27 -1.51 12.47
CA ARG A 65 12.11 -0.32 12.27
C ARG A 65 13.59 -0.68 12.16
N LYS A 66 14.10 -1.51 13.07
CA LYS A 66 15.52 -1.93 13.06
C LYS A 66 15.88 -2.69 11.79
N GLU A 67 15.00 -3.56 11.32
CA GLU A 67 15.25 -4.34 10.11
C GLU A 67 15.12 -3.47 8.84
N ALA A 68 14.16 -2.54 8.79
CA ALA A 68 14.06 -1.57 7.70
C ALA A 68 15.30 -0.66 7.64
N GLU A 69 15.73 -0.11 8.77
CA GLU A 69 16.94 0.71 8.90
C GLU A 69 18.19 -0.06 8.43
N LYS A 70 18.34 -1.32 8.86
CA LYS A 70 19.43 -2.19 8.42
C LYS A 70 19.43 -2.38 6.91
N ARG A 71 18.27 -2.65 6.30
CA ARG A 71 18.15 -2.83 4.84
C ARG A 71 18.42 -1.53 4.08
N LEU A 72 18.02 -0.39 4.61
CA LEU A 72 18.35 0.91 4.05
C LEU A 72 19.85 1.20 4.11
N SER A 73 20.51 0.81 5.20
CA SER A 73 21.98 0.96 5.33
C SER A 73 22.72 0.13 4.28
N TYR A 74 22.18 -1.03 3.89
CA TYR A 74 22.73 -1.84 2.79
C TYR A 74 22.59 -1.16 1.42
N LEU A 75 21.71 -0.17 1.30
CA LEU A 75 21.52 0.65 0.09
C LEU A 75 22.21 2.03 0.21
N GLY A 76 23.07 2.22 1.20
CA GLY A 76 23.78 3.48 1.44
C GLY A 76 22.94 4.56 2.13
N ILE A 77 21.70 4.27 2.52
CA ILE A 77 20.79 5.20 3.20
C ILE A 77 20.84 4.96 4.71
N ASN A 78 21.31 5.95 5.47
CA ASN A 78 21.64 5.82 6.88
C ASN A 78 20.85 6.81 7.75
N CYS A 79 20.76 6.53 9.04
CA CYS A 79 20.28 7.51 10.02
C CYS A 79 21.30 8.67 10.16
N ILE A 80 20.84 9.88 9.89
CA ILE A 80 21.55 11.13 10.12
C ILE A 80 20.88 11.88 11.26
N HIS A 81 21.62 12.16 12.33
CA HIS A 81 21.07 12.75 13.55
C HIS A 81 21.18 14.28 13.55
N LEU A 82 20.04 14.95 13.75
CA LEU A 82 19.94 16.39 13.91
C LEU A 82 19.99 16.79 15.39
N PRO A 83 20.54 17.96 15.74
CA PRO A 83 20.93 19.06 14.85
C PRO A 83 22.35 18.96 14.25
N LYS A 84 23.19 18.04 14.74
CA LYS A 84 24.60 17.94 14.33
C LYS A 84 24.79 17.56 12.85
N PHE A 85 23.80 16.92 12.25
CA PHE A 85 23.84 16.41 10.89
C PHE A 85 25.03 15.44 10.68
N GLY A 86 24.99 14.32 11.40
CA GLY A 86 26.00 13.27 11.29
C GLY A 86 25.45 11.88 11.54
N MET A 87 26.18 10.87 11.07
CA MET A 87 25.81 9.45 11.23
C MET A 87 26.03 8.93 12.66
N SER A 88 26.85 9.63 13.46
CA SER A 88 27.05 9.27 14.86
C SER A 88 25.91 9.82 15.71
N LYS A 89 25.28 8.92 16.47
CA LYS A 89 24.25 9.27 17.44
C LYS A 89 24.84 10.22 18.50
N PRO A 90 24.29 11.43 18.67
CA PRO A 90 24.79 12.38 19.65
C PRO A 90 24.35 11.99 21.07
N ASN A 91 25.13 12.41 22.07
CA ASN A 91 24.67 12.40 23.45
C ASN A 91 23.64 13.52 23.66
N GLY A 92 22.43 13.16 24.07
CA GLY A 92 21.35 14.10 24.37
C GLY A 92 20.31 14.23 23.24
N PRO A 93 19.37 15.19 23.35
CA PRO A 93 18.21 15.32 22.48
C PRO A 93 18.56 15.41 21.00
N HIS A 94 17.97 14.53 20.19
CA HIS A 94 18.19 14.47 18.75
C HIS A 94 16.99 13.87 18.02
N VAL A 95 16.87 14.19 16.72
CA VAL A 95 15.88 13.60 15.80
C VAL A 95 16.64 13.03 14.60
N PRO A 96 16.46 11.74 14.27
CA PRO A 96 17.05 11.17 13.07
C PRO A 96 16.25 11.54 11.82
N ILE A 97 16.92 11.67 10.69
CA ILE A 97 16.37 11.59 9.33
C ILE A 97 17.10 10.46 8.58
N LEU A 98 16.58 9.98 7.45
CA LEU A 98 17.31 9.02 6.61
C LEU A 98 17.95 9.75 5.43
N SER A 99 19.22 9.48 5.15
CA SER A 99 19.91 10.05 4.00
C SER A 99 21.19 9.26 3.68
N PRO A 100 21.78 9.40 2.47
CA PRO A 100 23.17 9.03 2.25
C PRO A 100 24.10 9.71 3.26
N SER A 101 25.36 9.28 3.27
CA SER A 101 26.37 10.01 4.04
C SER A 101 26.42 11.49 3.61
N PRO A 102 26.76 12.43 4.52
CA PRO A 102 26.80 13.85 4.20
C PRO A 102 27.62 14.20 2.94
N ASP A 103 28.76 13.51 2.74
CA ASP A 103 29.62 13.71 1.58
C ASP A 103 28.95 13.25 0.28
N VAL A 104 28.28 12.08 0.33
CA VAL A 104 27.53 11.57 -0.81
C VAL A 104 26.38 12.50 -1.14
N LEU A 105 25.56 12.89 -0.16
CA LEU A 105 24.42 13.79 -0.37
C LEU A 105 24.85 15.11 -1.01
N LYS A 106 25.93 15.73 -0.53
CA LYS A 106 26.46 16.99 -1.06
C LYS A 106 26.89 16.88 -2.51
N SER A 107 27.37 15.71 -2.93
CA SER A 107 27.85 15.49 -4.30
C SER A 107 26.73 15.28 -5.31
N ARG A 108 25.50 14.96 -4.88
CA ARG A 108 24.42 14.57 -5.79
C ARG A 108 23.81 15.77 -6.50
N LYS A 109 23.66 15.63 -7.83
CA LYS A 109 22.96 16.60 -8.67
C LYS A 109 21.46 16.56 -8.45
N ARG A 110 20.89 15.41 -8.12
CA ARG A 110 19.45 15.24 -7.88
C ARG A 110 19.21 14.70 -6.49
N VAL A 111 18.32 15.35 -5.75
CA VAL A 111 17.96 14.97 -4.40
C VAL A 111 16.45 14.85 -4.29
N ILE A 112 15.96 13.66 -3.98
CA ILE A 112 14.56 13.42 -3.64
C ILE A 112 14.40 13.59 -2.13
N VAL A 113 13.40 14.36 -1.71
CA VAL A 113 13.05 14.59 -0.31
C VAL A 113 11.66 14.00 -0.06
N ILE A 114 11.57 12.99 0.81
CA ILE A 114 10.31 12.44 1.28
C ILE A 114 9.91 13.15 2.57
N VAL A 115 8.83 13.93 2.52
CA VAL A 115 8.13 14.46 3.69
C VAL A 115 7.11 13.39 4.11
N ASN A 116 7.51 12.55 5.05
CA ASN A 116 6.69 11.42 5.50
C ASN A 116 5.40 11.89 6.19
N ASP A 117 4.47 10.96 6.38
CA ASP A 117 3.30 11.22 7.22
C ASP A 117 3.72 11.41 8.71
N THR A 118 2.95 12.23 9.42
CA THR A 118 3.13 12.57 10.83
C THR A 118 2.74 11.43 11.79
N LEU A 119 2.10 10.36 11.31
CA LEU A 119 1.74 9.21 12.13
C LEU A 119 2.67 8.01 11.94
N GLN A 120 3.47 8.01 10.86
CA GLN A 120 4.41 6.93 10.57
C GLN A 120 5.77 7.14 11.24
N ASP A 121 6.44 6.02 11.51
CA ASP A 121 7.84 6.03 11.93
C ASP A 121 8.77 6.34 10.74
N LEU A 122 9.98 6.82 11.04
CA LEU A 122 10.98 7.16 10.03
C LEU A 122 11.25 5.99 9.07
N GLY A 123 11.05 6.23 7.77
CA GLY A 123 11.30 5.25 6.70
C GLY A 123 10.21 4.20 6.52
N ILE A 124 9.18 4.18 7.38
CA ILE A 124 8.01 3.32 7.22
C ILE A 124 6.94 4.09 6.43
N LEU A 125 6.35 3.44 5.43
CA LEU A 125 5.30 4.01 4.59
C LEU A 125 3.92 3.61 5.11
N ALA A 126 3.71 2.33 5.36
CA ALA A 126 2.47 1.84 5.96
C ALA A 126 2.72 0.53 6.73
N TYR A 127 2.49 0.54 8.04
CA TYR A 127 2.63 -0.66 8.86
C TYR A 127 1.71 -1.80 8.42
N ARG A 128 0.51 -1.49 7.93
CA ARG A 128 -0.42 -2.51 7.46
C ARG A 128 0.08 -3.24 6.22
N GLN A 129 0.82 -2.58 5.35
CA GLN A 129 1.41 -3.22 4.17
C GLN A 129 2.68 -3.97 4.55
N LEU A 130 3.48 -3.36 5.44
CA LEU A 130 4.71 -3.94 5.98
C LEU A 130 4.48 -5.29 6.66
N GLN A 131 3.38 -5.40 7.40
CA GLN A 131 3.03 -6.57 8.19
C GLN A 131 2.32 -7.68 7.40
N ARG A 132 2.00 -7.43 6.12
CA ARG A 132 1.19 -8.31 5.29
C ARG A 132 1.93 -8.80 4.04
N GLU A 133 1.43 -8.49 2.84
CA GLU A 133 1.89 -9.04 1.56
C GLU A 133 3.17 -8.35 1.07
N LEU A 134 3.28 -7.03 1.24
CA LEU A 134 4.42 -6.26 0.74
C LEU A 134 5.70 -6.44 1.57
N GLY A 135 5.57 -6.98 2.79
CA GLY A 135 6.69 -7.24 3.69
C GLY A 135 7.49 -5.98 4.05
N ILE A 136 8.67 -6.19 4.64
CA ILE A 136 9.51 -5.09 5.13
C ILE A 136 9.95 -4.18 3.97
N ASN A 137 10.24 -4.74 2.80
CA ASN A 137 10.76 -3.95 1.68
C ASN A 137 9.68 -3.05 1.05
N GLY A 138 8.46 -3.56 0.84
CA GLY A 138 7.40 -2.81 0.17
C GLY A 138 6.58 -1.91 1.10
N GLY A 139 6.51 -2.23 2.40
CA GLY A 139 5.88 -1.37 3.41
C GLY A 139 6.78 -0.24 3.95
N SER A 140 8.03 -0.15 3.48
CA SER A 140 9.00 0.88 3.83
C SER A 140 9.60 1.52 2.58
N VAL A 141 10.45 2.53 2.75
CA VAL A 141 11.12 3.21 1.64
C VAL A 141 12.18 2.35 0.93
N VAL A 142 12.44 1.11 1.37
CA VAL A 142 13.47 0.22 0.81
C VAL A 142 13.24 -0.08 -0.68
N ASN A 143 12.04 -0.53 -1.06
CA ASN A 143 11.75 -0.82 -2.47
C ASN A 143 11.81 0.43 -3.35
N PHE A 144 11.43 1.58 -2.80
CA PHE A 144 11.55 2.85 -3.52
C PHE A 144 13.02 3.21 -3.81
N VAL A 145 13.92 3.04 -2.83
CA VAL A 145 15.37 3.23 -3.04
C VAL A 145 15.91 2.27 -4.10
N LYS A 146 15.53 0.99 -4.04
CA LYS A 146 15.91 -0.02 -5.02
C LYS A 146 15.46 0.35 -6.43
N GLU A 147 14.25 0.87 -6.58
CA GLU A 147 13.73 1.34 -7.86
C GLU A 147 14.54 2.53 -8.39
N ILE A 148 14.89 3.51 -7.56
CA ILE A 148 15.73 4.64 -7.98
C ILE A 148 17.10 4.16 -8.48
N ILE A 149 17.73 3.22 -7.76
CA ILE A 149 19.02 2.63 -8.16
C ILE A 149 18.88 1.89 -9.48
N LYS A 150 17.85 1.05 -9.65
CA LYS A 150 17.55 0.33 -10.88
C LYS A 150 17.43 1.28 -12.07
N ARG A 151 16.60 2.33 -11.95
CA ARG A 151 16.38 3.30 -13.04
C ARG A 151 17.63 4.08 -13.42
N SER A 152 18.56 4.23 -12.49
CA SER A 152 19.81 4.95 -12.73
C SER A 152 20.84 4.18 -13.54
N ALA A 153 20.64 2.88 -13.78
CA ALA A 153 21.57 2.07 -14.54
C ALA A 153 21.24 2.14 -16.05
N PRO A 154 22.19 2.52 -16.92
CA PRO A 154 21.91 2.80 -18.33
C PRO A 154 21.60 1.55 -19.17
N ASN A 155 21.93 0.35 -18.69
CA ASN A 155 21.74 -0.93 -19.40
C ASN A 155 21.60 -2.11 -18.41
N ASN A 156 20.59 -2.07 -17.53
CA ASN A 156 20.34 -3.25 -16.68
C ASN A 156 19.78 -4.42 -17.50
N SER A 157 20.31 -5.62 -17.26
CA SER A 157 19.67 -6.85 -17.72
C SER A 157 18.52 -7.21 -16.78
N ALA A 158 17.53 -7.95 -17.29
CA ALA A 158 16.42 -8.43 -16.48
C ALA A 158 16.89 -9.22 -15.23
N ASP A 159 18.00 -9.95 -15.33
CA ASP A 159 18.58 -10.68 -14.19
C ASP A 159 19.13 -9.77 -13.10
N LYS A 160 19.78 -8.65 -13.47
CA LYS A 160 20.28 -7.66 -12.50
C LYS A 160 19.12 -6.91 -11.84
N ASP A 161 18.07 -6.65 -12.60
CA ASP A 161 16.84 -6.05 -12.09
C ASP A 161 16.11 -6.99 -11.11
N ALA A 162 16.09 -8.29 -11.38
CA ALA A 162 15.53 -9.24 -10.42
C ALA A 162 16.39 -9.33 -9.14
N ASP A 163 17.72 -9.22 -9.27
CA ASP A 163 18.66 -9.34 -8.16
C ASP A 163 18.53 -8.19 -7.14
N ILE A 164 18.38 -6.94 -7.59
CA ILE A 164 18.25 -5.78 -6.69
C ILE A 164 17.01 -5.88 -5.79
N PHE A 165 15.93 -6.49 -6.27
CA PHE A 165 14.70 -6.68 -5.48
C PHE A 165 14.73 -7.89 -4.55
N LYS A 166 15.77 -8.74 -4.61
CA LYS A 166 15.94 -9.82 -3.63
C LYS A 166 16.04 -9.29 -2.21
N ASP A 167 15.54 -10.09 -1.28
CA ASP A 167 15.58 -9.75 0.13
C ASP A 167 17.01 -9.70 0.65
N GLY A 168 17.33 -8.67 1.45
CA GLY A 168 18.69 -8.48 1.97
C GLY A 168 19.74 -8.05 0.95
N PHE A 169 19.35 -7.63 -0.26
CA PHE A 169 20.27 -7.06 -1.25
C PHE A 169 21.12 -5.93 -0.64
N LYS A 170 22.41 -5.94 -0.99
CA LYS A 170 23.39 -4.96 -0.53
C LYS A 170 24.11 -4.35 -1.72
N LEU A 171 24.23 -3.02 -1.69
CA LEU A 171 24.97 -2.25 -2.66
C LEU A 171 26.47 -2.46 -2.46
N ASP A 172 27.18 -2.74 -3.56
CA ASP A 172 28.63 -2.94 -3.53
C ASP A 172 29.41 -1.61 -3.50
N ASP A 173 28.84 -0.55 -4.06
CA ASP A 173 29.49 0.75 -4.23
C ASP A 173 28.56 1.92 -3.86
N ASP A 174 28.98 2.68 -2.85
CA ASP A 174 28.30 3.88 -2.37
C ASP A 174 28.15 4.95 -3.46
N SER A 175 28.99 4.95 -4.51
CA SER A 175 28.87 5.87 -5.65
C SER A 175 27.54 5.78 -6.37
N THR A 176 26.87 4.61 -6.31
CA THR A 176 25.56 4.36 -6.91
C THR A 176 24.38 4.70 -5.98
N THR A 177 24.65 5.10 -4.74
CA THR A 177 23.63 5.51 -3.76
C THR A 177 22.89 6.77 -4.23
N PRO A 178 21.56 6.77 -4.35
CA PRO A 178 20.83 7.95 -4.83
C PRO A 178 20.82 9.07 -3.80
N GLY A 179 20.63 10.32 -4.25
CA GLY A 179 20.34 11.44 -3.36
C GLY A 179 18.92 11.33 -2.81
N LEU A 180 18.76 10.78 -1.60
CA LEU A 180 17.47 10.68 -0.92
C LEU A 180 17.55 11.29 0.48
N VAL A 181 16.52 12.01 0.90
CA VAL A 181 16.35 12.47 2.28
C VAL A 181 14.92 12.11 2.73
N VAL A 182 14.75 11.33 3.79
CA VAL A 182 13.43 11.03 4.37
C VAL A 182 13.32 11.73 5.72
N LEU A 183 12.32 12.61 5.85
CA LEU A 183 12.07 13.37 7.07
C LEU A 183 11.33 12.53 8.10
N ASN A 184 11.62 12.81 9.37
CA ASN A 184 10.98 12.15 10.50
C ASN A 184 9.86 13.02 11.05
N MET A 185 8.69 12.92 10.43
CA MET A 185 7.56 13.76 10.76
C MET A 185 6.78 13.26 11.98
N GLY A 186 6.87 11.96 12.30
CA GLY A 186 6.10 11.35 13.39
C GLY A 186 6.84 11.17 14.70
N GLN A 187 8.17 10.99 14.71
CA GLN A 187 8.92 10.71 15.94
C GLN A 187 9.56 11.99 16.51
N LEU A 188 8.72 12.89 17.04
CA LEU A 188 9.16 14.20 17.57
C LEU A 188 9.11 14.30 19.11
N LEU A 189 8.92 13.17 19.80
CA LEU A 189 9.08 13.08 21.26
C LEU A 189 10.42 12.42 21.57
N TYR A 190 11.26 13.07 22.36
CA TYR A 190 12.56 12.52 22.76
C TYR A 190 12.47 11.86 24.14
N SER A 191 12.71 10.55 24.18
CA SER A 191 12.82 9.79 25.43
C SER A 191 14.26 9.84 25.93
N THR A 192 14.47 10.51 27.06
CA THR A 192 15.78 10.52 27.74
C THR A 192 16.17 9.14 28.29
N LYS A 193 15.18 8.31 28.65
CA LYS A 193 15.38 6.96 29.17
C LYS A 193 15.92 6.00 28.10
N TYR A 194 15.35 6.08 26.90
CA TYR A 194 15.73 5.22 25.77
C TYR A 194 16.72 5.91 24.81
N ASP A 195 17.03 7.18 25.07
CA ASP A 195 17.89 8.03 24.24
C ASP A 195 17.45 7.99 22.78
N GLN A 196 16.16 8.18 22.49
CA GLN A 196 15.65 8.08 21.12
C GLN A 196 14.42 8.94 20.89
N ALA A 197 14.20 9.29 19.63
CA ALA A 197 12.99 9.93 19.16
C ALA A 197 11.85 8.89 18.99
N MET A 198 10.63 9.25 19.37
CA MET A 198 9.46 8.36 19.44
C MET A 198 8.21 9.07 18.92
N THR A 199 7.30 8.32 18.31
CA THR A 199 5.92 8.79 18.06
C THR A 199 5.15 8.88 19.38
N LEU A 200 4.03 9.60 19.37
CA LEU A 200 3.09 9.58 20.50
C LEU A 200 2.58 8.15 20.79
N ARG A 201 2.40 7.33 19.75
CA ARG A 201 1.94 5.95 19.88
C ARG A 201 2.99 5.02 20.48
N SER A 202 4.27 5.20 20.13
CA SER A 202 5.37 4.48 20.81
C SER A 202 5.57 4.97 22.24
N TRP A 203 5.38 6.27 22.49
CA TRP A 203 5.42 6.85 23.83
C TRP A 203 4.32 6.25 24.73
N SER A 204 3.10 6.12 24.20
CA SER A 204 1.99 5.50 24.94
C SER A 204 2.23 4.04 25.28
N ALA A 205 2.99 3.31 24.45
CA ALA A 205 3.37 1.93 24.65
C ALA A 205 4.54 1.72 25.64
N MET A 206 5.19 2.78 26.15
CA MET A 206 6.29 2.64 27.12
C MET A 206 5.86 1.90 28.40
N PRO A 207 6.76 1.15 29.05
CA PRO A 207 6.45 0.41 30.28
C PRO A 207 5.90 1.31 31.38
N ARG A 208 4.84 0.85 32.03
CA ARG A 208 4.14 1.49 33.14
C ARG A 208 4.27 0.65 34.41
N LYS A 209 3.89 1.22 35.56
CA LYS A 209 3.88 0.50 36.83
C LYS A 209 2.88 -0.67 36.84
N SER A 210 1.74 -0.47 36.20
CA SER A 210 0.69 -1.48 36.03
C SER A 210 -0.13 -1.15 34.77
N VAL A 211 -0.84 -2.14 34.24
CA VAL A 211 -1.69 -2.03 33.04
C VAL A 211 -2.73 -0.91 33.10
N VAL A 212 -3.18 -0.51 34.30
CA VAL A 212 -4.21 0.53 34.51
C VAL A 212 -3.63 1.92 34.77
N HIS A 213 -2.31 2.05 34.88
CA HIS A 213 -1.69 3.37 35.03
C HIS A 213 -1.75 4.13 33.70
N ASP A 214 -1.83 5.45 33.82
CA ASP A 214 -1.77 6.35 32.67
C ASP A 214 -0.41 6.29 31.97
N MET A 215 -0.40 6.79 30.74
CA MET A 215 0.82 7.02 29.98
C MET A 215 1.78 7.95 30.76
N ILE A 216 3.09 7.73 30.59
CA ILE A 216 4.11 8.61 31.18
C ILE A 216 3.86 10.05 30.68
N PRO A 217 3.74 11.04 31.58
CA PRO A 217 3.54 12.44 31.18
C PRO A 217 4.66 12.92 30.26
N ILE A 218 4.29 13.75 29.29
CA ILE A 218 5.23 14.41 28.37
C ILE A 218 5.59 15.76 28.97
N ASP A 219 6.88 15.99 29.21
CA ASP A 219 7.41 17.30 29.55
C ASP A 219 7.84 18.01 28.26
N GLU A 220 7.19 19.13 27.92
CA GLU A 220 7.43 19.83 26.65
C GLU A 220 8.84 20.45 26.53
N GLU A 221 9.56 20.65 27.63
CA GLU A 221 10.93 21.16 27.60
C GLU A 221 11.97 20.03 27.56
N VAL A 222 11.72 18.93 28.27
CA VAL A 222 12.68 17.80 28.37
C VAL A 222 12.48 16.76 27.26
N ASN A 223 11.24 16.53 26.83
CA ASN A 223 10.89 15.49 25.86
C ASN A 223 10.74 16.01 24.43
N ARG A 224 11.26 17.21 24.16
CA ARG A 224 11.30 17.79 22.81
C ARG A 224 12.71 18.21 22.46
N VAL A 225 13.00 18.18 21.16
CA VAL A 225 14.27 18.69 20.62
C VAL A 225 14.00 20.10 20.09
N PRO A 226 14.74 21.14 20.54
CA PRO A 226 14.62 22.49 19.99
C PRO A 226 14.81 22.50 18.46
N GLY A 227 13.97 23.22 17.71
CA GLY A 227 13.97 23.18 16.25
C GLY A 227 13.13 22.04 15.67
N HIS A 228 12.62 21.12 16.50
CA HIS A 228 11.92 19.92 16.05
C HIS A 228 10.77 19.54 17.00
N ARG A 229 10.12 20.52 17.65
CA ARG A 229 9.07 20.24 18.65
C ARG A 229 7.75 19.85 17.98
N THR A 230 7.47 20.42 16.81
CA THR A 230 6.29 20.11 15.99
C THR A 230 6.71 19.70 14.57
N PRO A 231 5.82 19.05 13.80
CA PRO A 231 6.08 18.73 12.40
C PRO A 231 6.46 19.95 11.55
N GLU A 232 5.83 21.10 11.77
CA GLU A 232 6.14 22.36 11.08
C GLU A 232 7.53 22.87 11.43
N GLU A 233 7.88 22.88 12.72
CA GLU A 233 9.20 23.31 13.17
C GLU A 233 10.28 22.38 12.63
N HIS A 234 10.05 21.06 12.69
CA HIS A 234 10.96 20.05 12.15
C HIS A 234 11.18 20.24 10.65
N LEU A 235 10.10 20.33 9.87
CA LEU A 235 10.14 20.54 8.43
C LEU A 235 10.92 21.81 8.09
N LYS A 236 10.56 22.93 8.73
CA LYS A 236 11.23 24.21 8.53
C LYS A 236 12.71 24.13 8.87
N THR A 237 13.09 23.50 9.98
CA THR A 237 14.48 23.34 10.40
C THR A 237 15.27 22.46 9.44
N VAL A 238 14.70 21.36 8.95
CA VAL A 238 15.36 20.51 7.95
C VAL A 238 15.53 21.26 6.62
N PHE A 239 14.53 22.01 6.17
CA PHE A 239 14.67 22.83 4.98
C PHE A 239 15.74 23.91 5.14
N ASP A 240 15.70 24.67 6.24
CA ASP A 240 16.66 25.74 6.53
C ASP A 240 18.10 25.22 6.66
N GLN A 241 18.29 24.15 7.43
CA GLN A 241 19.62 23.72 7.83
C GLN A 241 20.20 22.65 6.91
N VAL A 242 19.38 21.85 6.20
CA VAL A 242 19.81 20.75 5.34
C VAL A 242 19.55 21.06 3.87
N ILE A 243 18.28 21.15 3.45
CA ILE A 243 17.91 21.15 2.02
C ILE A 243 18.31 22.45 1.31
N CYS A 244 18.12 23.59 1.96
CA CYS A 244 18.47 24.91 1.46
C CYS A 244 19.89 25.34 1.86
N ASN A 245 20.65 24.49 2.55
CA ASN A 245 22.01 24.79 2.99
C ASN A 245 23.05 24.26 1.98
N PRO A 246 23.76 25.14 1.25
CA PRO A 246 24.77 24.77 0.25
C PRO A 246 25.92 23.90 0.77
N GLU A 247 26.17 23.93 2.08
CA GLU A 247 27.23 23.13 2.68
C GLU A 247 26.87 21.64 2.77
N ARG A 248 25.57 21.31 2.77
CA ARG A 248 25.02 19.96 2.95
C ARG A 248 24.37 19.41 1.69
N VAL A 249 23.60 20.24 0.99
CA VAL A 249 23.08 19.92 -0.33
C VAL A 249 23.56 21.01 -1.27
N ALA A 250 24.27 20.64 -2.33
CA ALA A 250 24.84 21.61 -3.25
C ALA A 250 23.79 22.58 -3.80
N ALA A 251 24.21 23.84 -3.98
CA ALA A 251 23.31 24.94 -4.31
C ALA A 251 22.59 24.77 -5.65
N ASP A 252 23.20 24.02 -6.58
CA ASP A 252 22.72 23.71 -7.92
C ASP A 252 22.06 22.33 -8.04
N ALA A 253 21.94 21.58 -6.93
CA ALA A 253 21.20 20.33 -6.94
C ALA A 253 19.72 20.55 -7.28
N GLU A 254 19.14 19.72 -8.13
CA GLU A 254 17.71 19.65 -8.40
C GLU A 254 17.01 18.94 -7.22
N VAL A 255 16.08 19.61 -6.54
CA VAL A 255 15.38 19.05 -5.38
C VAL A 255 13.96 18.68 -5.75
N TYR A 256 13.65 17.39 -5.67
CA TYR A 256 12.31 16.85 -5.92
C TYR A 256 11.68 16.49 -4.57
N VAL A 257 10.41 16.81 -4.35
CA VAL A 257 9.75 16.52 -3.07
C VAL A 257 8.61 15.54 -3.29
N ILE A 258 8.54 14.50 -2.46
CA ILE A 258 7.38 13.63 -2.32
C ILE A 258 6.80 13.88 -0.93
N ALA A 259 5.52 14.22 -0.82
CA ALA A 259 4.87 14.42 0.46
C ALA A 259 3.68 13.47 0.62
N LEU A 260 3.55 12.86 1.79
CA LEU A 260 2.58 11.80 2.06
C LEU A 260 1.55 12.25 3.10
N GLU A 261 0.25 12.07 2.82
CA GLU A 261 -0.88 12.40 3.70
C GLU A 261 -0.71 13.74 4.44
N ASN A 262 -0.65 13.74 5.77
CA ASN A 262 -0.51 14.96 6.59
C ASN A 262 0.78 15.73 6.28
N GLY A 263 1.81 15.06 5.77
CA GLY A 263 3.03 15.70 5.28
C GLY A 263 2.76 16.66 4.13
N THR A 264 1.75 16.41 3.29
CA THR A 264 1.34 17.29 2.18
C THR A 264 0.91 18.66 2.69
N GLN A 265 0.04 18.71 3.70
CA GLN A 265 -0.43 19.95 4.30
C GLN A 265 0.73 20.78 4.87
N ARG A 266 1.69 20.15 5.54
CA ARG A 266 2.84 20.84 6.14
C ARG A 266 3.75 21.48 5.09
N ILE A 267 4.09 20.74 4.02
CA ILE A 267 4.98 21.28 2.98
C ILE A 267 4.28 22.32 2.11
N VAL A 268 3.00 22.12 1.77
CA VAL A 268 2.23 23.09 0.99
C VAL A 268 2.06 24.38 1.80
N SER A 269 1.80 24.29 3.11
CA SER A 269 1.75 25.47 3.99
C SER A 269 3.10 26.20 4.09
N LEU A 270 4.22 25.46 4.19
CA LEU A 270 5.56 26.06 4.23
C LEU A 270 5.85 26.86 2.94
N ILE A 271 5.51 26.28 1.79
CA ILE A 271 5.71 26.90 0.48
C ILE A 271 4.73 28.06 0.25
N GLY A 272 3.46 27.89 0.63
CA GLY A 272 2.44 28.93 0.52
C GLY A 272 2.79 30.20 1.30
N ASN A 273 3.36 30.04 2.51
CA ASN A 273 3.71 31.17 3.37
C ASN A 273 5.09 31.79 3.07
N ASN A 274 5.99 31.04 2.44
CA ASN A 274 7.40 31.44 2.26
C ASN A 274 7.97 31.02 0.91
N PHE A 275 7.20 31.24 -0.16
CA PHE A 275 7.52 30.76 -1.51
C PHE A 275 8.89 31.22 -2.01
N GLU A 276 9.22 32.48 -1.78
CA GLU A 276 10.45 33.13 -2.25
C GLU A 276 11.69 32.45 -1.64
N LYS A 277 11.56 31.98 -0.40
CA LYS A 277 12.63 31.31 0.34
C LYS A 277 12.75 29.83 -0.03
N TYR A 278 11.64 29.10 -0.09
CA TYR A 278 11.64 27.64 -0.24
C TYR A 278 11.24 27.15 -1.63
N GLY A 279 10.26 27.79 -2.26
CA GLY A 279 9.71 27.38 -3.55
C GLY A 279 10.77 27.38 -4.66
N SER A 280 11.66 28.38 -4.68
CA SER A 280 12.77 28.44 -5.65
C SER A 280 13.80 27.30 -5.50
N ARG A 281 13.80 26.59 -4.38
CA ARG A 281 14.69 25.44 -4.15
C ARG A 281 14.14 24.15 -4.77
N ILE A 282 12.83 24.06 -4.97
CA ILE A 282 12.14 22.83 -5.32
C ILE A 282 11.88 22.80 -6.83
N THR A 283 12.34 21.75 -7.49
CA THR A 283 12.24 21.54 -8.94
C THR A 283 10.86 21.03 -9.34
N ALA A 284 10.31 20.07 -8.59
CA ALA A 284 8.95 19.54 -8.74
C ALA A 284 8.48 18.84 -7.45
N MET A 285 7.16 18.66 -7.33
CA MET A 285 6.55 17.98 -6.19
C MET A 285 5.56 16.88 -6.60
N ALA A 286 5.54 15.79 -5.84
CA ALA A 286 4.50 14.78 -5.86
C ALA A 286 3.77 14.78 -4.52
N LEU A 287 2.46 15.00 -4.54
CA LEU A 287 1.61 14.92 -3.36
C LEU A 287 0.88 13.57 -3.38
N VAL A 288 0.91 12.84 -2.27
CA VAL A 288 0.18 11.58 -2.14
C VAL A 288 -0.90 11.75 -1.10
N ASP A 289 -2.15 11.57 -1.53
CA ASP A 289 -3.36 11.74 -0.73
C ASP A 289 -3.45 13.09 0.01
N SER A 290 -3.27 14.19 -0.74
CA SER A 290 -3.42 15.53 -0.16
C SER A 290 -4.89 15.85 0.11
N THR A 291 -5.11 16.51 1.25
CA THR A 291 -6.40 17.07 1.68
C THR A 291 -6.45 18.59 1.53
N VAL A 292 -5.40 19.22 1.03
CA VAL A 292 -5.32 20.68 0.86
C VAL A 292 -6.24 21.14 -0.27
N ALA A 293 -7.10 22.13 0.02
CA ALA A 293 -7.98 22.76 -0.96
C ALA A 293 -7.31 23.95 -1.68
N ASP A 294 -7.71 24.24 -2.93
CA ASP A 294 -7.21 25.41 -3.70
C ASP A 294 -7.46 26.74 -2.98
N ALA A 295 -8.57 26.84 -2.25
CA ALA A 295 -8.92 27.99 -1.43
C ALA A 295 -7.90 28.29 -0.31
N GLU A 296 -7.14 27.29 0.17
CA GLU A 296 -6.12 27.50 1.20
C GLU A 296 -4.85 28.16 0.65
N ILE A 297 -4.65 28.16 -0.68
CA ILE A 297 -3.44 28.66 -1.32
C ILE A 297 -3.60 30.13 -1.70
N HIS A 298 -3.15 31.01 -0.81
CA HIS A 298 -3.28 32.46 -0.99
C HIS A 298 -2.15 33.08 -1.84
N ASN A 299 -0.95 32.48 -1.81
CA ASN A 299 0.20 33.02 -2.55
C ASN A 299 0.11 32.63 -4.04
N PRO A 300 0.04 33.60 -4.98
CA PRO A 300 -0.11 33.32 -6.40
C PRO A 300 1.08 32.57 -7.01
N HIS A 301 2.31 32.77 -6.50
CA HIS A 301 3.48 32.02 -6.96
C HIS A 301 3.43 30.56 -6.49
N ALA A 302 2.98 30.33 -5.25
CA ALA A 302 2.78 28.98 -4.74
C ALA A 302 1.68 28.24 -5.52
N ARG A 303 0.56 28.91 -5.80
CA ARG A 303 -0.53 28.36 -6.63
C ARG A 303 -0.03 28.00 -8.03
N ALA A 304 0.68 28.92 -8.69
CA ALA A 304 1.26 28.67 -10.01
C ALA A 304 2.24 27.49 -9.98
N PHE A 305 3.09 27.39 -8.95
CA PHE A 305 4.00 26.26 -8.78
C PHE A 305 3.26 24.93 -8.62
N LEU A 306 2.19 24.88 -7.80
CA LEU A 306 1.37 23.69 -7.61
C LEU A 306 0.73 23.25 -8.95
N ARG A 307 0.18 24.19 -9.72
CA ARG A 307 -0.44 23.86 -11.01
C ARG A 307 0.58 23.42 -12.07
N GLN A 308 1.75 24.06 -12.10
CA GLN A 308 2.71 23.91 -13.18
C GLN A 308 3.77 22.82 -12.95
N ARG A 309 4.09 22.51 -11.69
CA ARG A 309 5.25 21.66 -11.32
C ARG A 309 4.94 20.65 -10.21
N THR A 310 3.67 20.53 -9.84
CA THR A 310 3.21 19.54 -8.87
C THR A 310 2.18 18.62 -9.52
N ARG A 311 2.22 17.34 -9.15
CA ARG A 311 1.17 16.37 -9.46
C ARG A 311 0.76 15.67 -8.17
N GLN A 312 -0.50 15.27 -8.10
CA GLN A 312 -1.05 14.54 -6.97
C GLN A 312 -1.46 13.12 -7.37
N TRP A 313 -1.30 12.15 -6.48
CA TRP A 313 -1.87 10.81 -6.59
C TRP A 313 -2.83 10.58 -5.43
N LYS A 314 -4.08 10.29 -5.76
CA LYS A 314 -5.16 10.12 -4.77
C LYS A 314 -6.09 8.99 -5.18
N TYR A 315 -6.61 8.26 -4.19
CA TYR A 315 -7.57 7.20 -4.45
C TYR A 315 -8.79 7.75 -5.22
N ASN A 316 -9.28 6.95 -6.15
CA ASN A 316 -10.42 7.28 -6.99
C ASN A 316 -11.05 5.97 -7.48
N ASP A 317 -12.38 5.92 -7.48
CA ASP A 317 -13.15 4.74 -7.91
C ASP A 317 -13.20 4.57 -9.44
N LEU A 318 -12.92 5.61 -10.24
CA LEU A 318 -13.06 5.57 -11.70
C LEU A 318 -11.99 4.74 -12.42
N THR A 319 -10.77 4.69 -11.87
CA THR A 319 -9.65 4.00 -12.49
C THR A 319 -8.54 3.79 -11.49
N PHE A 320 -7.80 2.69 -11.62
CA PHE A 320 -6.63 2.36 -10.80
C PHE A 320 -5.29 2.59 -11.51
N ASN A 321 -5.31 3.10 -12.75
CA ASN A 321 -4.09 3.38 -13.50
C ASN A 321 -3.48 4.73 -13.06
N PRO A 322 -2.28 4.75 -12.46
CA PRO A 322 -1.68 5.97 -11.94
C PRO A 322 -1.20 6.96 -13.01
N LEU A 323 -1.32 6.62 -14.29
CA LEU A 323 -1.08 7.52 -15.41
C LEU A 323 -2.34 8.27 -15.86
N HIS A 324 -3.53 7.86 -15.39
CA HIS A 324 -4.77 8.55 -15.69
C HIS A 324 -4.94 9.76 -14.77
N CYS A 325 -4.96 10.95 -15.37
CA CYS A 325 -5.39 12.18 -14.70
C CYS A 325 -6.89 12.07 -14.42
N THR A 326 -7.32 12.28 -13.19
CA THR A 326 -8.71 12.13 -12.72
C THR A 326 -9.37 13.47 -12.45
N SER A 327 -8.60 14.49 -12.09
CA SER A 327 -9.10 15.84 -11.82
C SER A 327 -8.05 16.90 -12.15
N LEU A 328 -8.51 18.08 -12.53
CA LEU A 328 -7.71 19.27 -12.84
C LEU A 328 -8.26 20.47 -12.07
N PRO A 329 -7.40 21.45 -11.70
CA PRO A 329 -7.86 22.72 -11.12
C PRO A 329 -8.85 23.46 -12.04
N ASP A 330 -9.83 24.17 -11.46
CA ASP A 330 -10.97 24.79 -12.20
C ASP A 330 -10.54 25.81 -13.28
N ASP A 331 -9.33 26.37 -13.17
CA ASP A 331 -8.75 27.31 -14.16
C ASP A 331 -7.46 26.81 -14.81
N TYR A 332 -7.21 25.50 -14.80
CA TYR A 332 -5.95 24.90 -15.28
C TYR A 332 -5.56 25.35 -16.70
N HIS A 333 -6.52 25.49 -17.60
CA HIS A 333 -6.31 25.94 -18.97
C HIS A 333 -6.13 27.47 -19.11
N GLN A 334 -6.65 28.27 -18.18
CA GLN A 334 -6.50 29.74 -18.21
C GLN A 334 -5.14 30.17 -17.66
N ASP A 335 -4.68 29.53 -16.58
CA ASP A 335 -3.42 29.86 -15.90
C ASP A 335 -2.17 29.60 -16.75
N THR A 336 -2.36 28.87 -17.84
CA THR A 336 -1.29 28.37 -18.69
C THR A 336 -1.34 28.94 -20.10
N ALA A 337 -2.47 29.57 -20.50
CA ALA A 337 -2.69 30.15 -21.82
C ALA A 337 -1.75 31.33 -22.17
N ASN A 338 -1.16 31.99 -21.17
CA ASN A 338 -0.15 33.04 -21.37
C ASN A 338 1.26 32.48 -21.65
N SER A 339 1.42 31.16 -21.73
CA SER A 339 2.69 30.49 -22.01
C SER A 339 2.74 30.11 -23.48
N GLN A 340 3.89 30.34 -24.16
CA GLN A 340 4.06 29.88 -25.53
C GLN A 340 3.78 28.38 -25.63
N PRO A 341 3.03 27.91 -26.64
CA PRO A 341 2.79 26.49 -26.83
C PRO A 341 4.14 25.79 -27.04
N GLN A 342 4.58 25.04 -26.04
CA GLN A 342 5.60 24.03 -26.27
C GLN A 342 4.98 22.96 -27.16
N ASP A 343 5.67 22.66 -28.26
CA ASP A 343 5.27 21.66 -29.24
C ASP A 343 5.16 20.30 -28.53
N THR A 344 3.93 19.90 -28.20
CA THR A 344 3.61 18.72 -27.38
C THR A 344 4.06 17.41 -28.02
N THR A 345 4.42 17.45 -29.31
CA THR A 345 5.01 16.31 -30.03
C THR A 345 6.45 15.99 -29.62
N SER A 346 7.11 16.85 -28.81
CA SER A 346 8.50 16.63 -28.37
C SER A 346 8.66 15.87 -27.05
N CYS A 347 7.63 15.78 -26.20
CA CYS A 347 7.70 15.15 -24.86
C CYS A 347 7.94 13.62 -24.91
N MET A 348 7.58 12.97 -26.02
CA MET A 348 7.74 11.51 -26.18
C MET A 348 8.86 11.10 -27.14
N ARG A 349 9.76 12.01 -27.54
CA ARG A 349 11.00 11.62 -28.25
C ARG A 349 11.95 11.01 -27.24
N SER A 350 12.31 9.72 -27.43
CA SER A 350 13.35 8.95 -26.72
C SER A 350 14.04 9.75 -25.61
N ALA A 351 13.41 9.77 -24.43
CA ALA A 351 13.89 10.55 -23.29
C ALA A 351 15.33 10.12 -23.01
N LYS A 352 16.26 11.09 -22.88
CA LYS A 352 17.64 10.75 -22.54
C LYS A 352 17.61 10.05 -21.19
N HIS A 353 18.33 8.94 -21.07
CA HIS A 353 18.48 8.26 -19.79
C HIS A 353 18.99 9.24 -18.73
N ILE A 354 18.35 9.25 -17.57
CA ILE A 354 18.74 10.05 -16.41
C ILE A 354 19.28 9.11 -15.34
N SER A 355 20.44 9.45 -14.77
CA SER A 355 20.94 8.81 -13.57
C SER A 355 20.57 9.63 -12.33
N TRP A 356 19.93 8.98 -11.34
CA TRP A 356 19.58 9.58 -10.06
C TRP A 356 20.74 9.62 -9.06
N HIS A 357 21.86 8.97 -9.37
CA HIS A 357 23.10 9.08 -8.62
C HIS A 357 24.14 9.95 -9.33
N GLU A 358 23.77 10.70 -10.37
CA GLU A 358 24.68 11.64 -11.06
C GLU A 358 25.28 12.64 -10.05
N GLY A 359 26.62 12.76 -10.07
CA GLY A 359 27.34 13.75 -9.29
C GLY A 359 27.38 15.11 -9.99
N ILE A 360 27.55 16.18 -9.22
CA ILE A 360 27.70 17.54 -9.79
C ILE A 360 29.08 17.67 -10.45
N PRO A 361 29.18 18.21 -11.68
CA PRO A 361 30.46 18.41 -12.34
C PRO A 361 31.38 19.34 -11.54
N THR A 362 32.54 18.84 -11.12
CA THR A 362 33.56 19.66 -10.45
C THR A 362 34.45 20.37 -11.48
N GLY A 363 34.27 21.69 -11.67
CA GLY A 363 35.13 22.51 -12.53
C GLY A 363 34.86 24.02 -12.43
N ALA A 364 35.90 24.85 -12.66
CA ALA A 364 35.84 26.32 -12.48
C ALA A 364 34.83 27.04 -13.40
N VAL A 365 34.47 26.43 -14.54
CA VAL A 365 33.46 26.97 -15.48
C VAL A 365 32.03 26.71 -15.00
N ALA A 366 31.80 25.63 -14.23
CA ALA A 366 30.48 25.30 -13.69
C ALA A 366 30.01 26.32 -12.63
N ILE A 367 30.93 26.90 -11.86
CA ILE A 367 30.61 27.84 -10.77
C ILE A 367 29.97 29.14 -11.29
N LEU A 368 30.33 29.58 -12.51
CA LEU A 368 29.82 30.82 -13.12
C LEU A 368 28.48 30.63 -13.84
N THR A 369 28.20 29.46 -14.42
CA THR A 369 26.89 29.15 -15.00
C THR A 369 25.84 28.83 -13.92
N ASN A 370 26.26 28.24 -12.79
CA ASN A 370 25.35 27.70 -11.78
C ASN A 370 24.75 28.75 -10.82
N THR A 371 25.33 29.94 -10.73
CA THR A 371 24.79 31.06 -9.92
C THR A 371 23.66 31.82 -10.62
N LEU A 372 23.54 31.72 -11.95
CA LEU A 372 22.48 32.36 -12.75
C LEU A 372 21.24 31.46 -12.92
N HIS A 373 21.39 30.12 -12.88
CA HIS A 373 20.30 29.15 -12.99
C HIS A 373 19.18 29.30 -11.92
N ARG A 374 19.49 29.96 -10.79
CA ARG A 374 18.59 30.09 -9.64
C ARG A 374 17.44 31.10 -9.84
N LEU A 375 17.53 31.99 -10.84
CA LEU A 375 16.58 33.10 -11.00
C LEU A 375 15.46 32.85 -12.03
N SER A 376 15.40 31.67 -12.66
CA SER A 376 14.43 31.45 -13.75
C SER A 376 13.83 30.04 -13.79
N ILE A 377 13.43 29.46 -12.65
CA ILE A 377 12.27 28.56 -12.73
C ILE A 377 11.10 29.48 -13.11
N ALA A 378 10.74 29.51 -14.39
CA ALA A 378 9.84 30.53 -14.95
C ALA A 378 8.36 30.33 -14.52
N ILE A 379 8.07 30.41 -13.24
CA ILE A 379 6.72 30.28 -12.72
C ILE A 379 6.01 31.60 -13.00
N THR A 380 5.15 31.58 -14.01
CA THR A 380 4.36 32.74 -14.39
C THR A 380 3.01 32.62 -13.67
N PRO A 381 2.70 33.46 -12.67
CA PRO A 381 1.35 33.54 -12.15
C PRO A 381 0.42 34.09 -13.23
N ALA A 382 -0.80 33.57 -13.31
CA ALA A 382 -1.82 34.13 -14.18
C ALA A 382 -2.17 35.57 -13.75
N SER A 383 -2.52 36.41 -14.70
CA SER A 383 -3.13 37.71 -14.43
C SER A 383 -4.50 37.47 -13.79
N ASN A 384 -4.64 37.83 -12.50
CA ASN A 384 -5.81 37.66 -11.63
C ASN A 384 -7.15 37.43 -12.37
N PRO A 385 -7.78 36.25 -12.23
CA PRO A 385 -9.22 36.16 -12.37
C PRO A 385 -9.85 36.79 -11.12
N GLU A 386 -10.71 37.77 -11.34
CA GLU A 386 -11.60 38.32 -10.34
C GLU A 386 -12.45 37.17 -9.79
N LEU A 387 -12.26 36.80 -8.51
CA LEU A 387 -13.03 35.75 -7.84
C LEU A 387 -14.52 36.04 -8.00
N THR A 388 -15.23 35.27 -8.82
CA THR A 388 -16.69 35.29 -8.86
C THR A 388 -17.21 34.86 -7.49
N PRO A 389 -18.05 35.67 -6.82
CA PRO A 389 -18.61 35.29 -5.54
C PRO A 389 -19.47 34.02 -5.69
N PRO A 390 -19.55 33.18 -4.63
CA PRO A 390 -20.30 31.94 -4.70
C PRO A 390 -21.76 32.21 -5.08
N THR A 391 -22.21 31.51 -6.12
CA THR A 391 -23.60 31.47 -6.52
C THR A 391 -24.33 30.63 -5.46
N ASP A 392 -25.09 31.30 -4.61
CA ASP A 392 -25.97 30.73 -3.57
C ASP A 392 -25.32 30.42 -2.20
N PRO A 393 -25.54 31.26 -1.16
CA PRO A 393 -25.06 31.01 0.20
C PRO A 393 -25.83 29.91 0.95
N ASP A 394 -26.93 29.37 0.39
CA ASP A 394 -27.79 28.38 1.05
C ASP A 394 -27.71 26.96 0.41
N ALA A 395 -26.83 26.74 -0.57
CA ALA A 395 -26.60 25.39 -1.11
C ALA A 395 -25.91 24.51 -0.04
N PRO A 396 -26.42 23.29 0.23
CA PRO A 396 -25.77 22.38 1.18
C PRO A 396 -24.34 22.13 0.73
N ALA A 397 -23.37 22.43 1.59
CA ALA A 397 -21.95 22.21 1.33
C ALA A 397 -21.72 20.72 1.09
N ASP A 398 -21.70 20.33 -0.18
CA ASP A 398 -21.17 19.04 -0.57
C ASP A 398 -19.68 19.09 -0.30
N TRP A 399 -19.20 18.24 0.61
CA TRP A 399 -17.79 18.22 1.06
C TRP A 399 -16.82 17.80 -0.07
N THR A 400 -17.33 17.59 -1.28
CA THR A 400 -16.67 17.09 -2.48
C THR A 400 -16.20 18.19 -3.42
N ASP A 401 -16.73 19.42 -3.31
CA ASP A 401 -16.55 20.47 -4.33
C ASP A 401 -15.49 21.54 -3.95
N GLN A 402 -14.48 21.13 -3.20
CA GLN A 402 -13.30 21.97 -2.97
C GLN A 402 -12.28 21.65 -4.08
N GLY A 403 -12.21 22.53 -5.10
CA GLY A 403 -11.33 22.37 -6.26
C GLY A 403 -9.90 21.94 -5.93
N VAL A 404 -9.32 21.10 -6.80
CA VAL A 404 -7.98 20.52 -6.58
C VAL A 404 -6.86 21.54 -6.84
N VAL A 405 -5.80 21.49 -6.04
CA VAL A 405 -4.66 22.44 -6.11
C VAL A 405 -3.73 22.20 -7.31
N CYS A 406 -3.71 20.99 -7.85
CA CYS A 406 -2.83 20.58 -8.95
C CYS A 406 -3.43 19.39 -9.72
N PRO A 407 -2.93 19.06 -10.92
CA PRO A 407 -3.35 17.87 -11.66
C PRO A 407 -3.29 16.61 -10.79
N THR A 408 -4.42 15.94 -10.66
CA THR A 408 -4.61 14.80 -9.76
C THR A 408 -4.77 13.52 -10.56
N PHE A 409 -3.98 12.51 -10.25
CA PHE A 409 -3.91 11.20 -10.89
C PHE A 409 -4.42 10.12 -9.93
N SER A 410 -4.80 8.96 -10.47
CA SER A 410 -5.27 7.84 -9.66
C SER A 410 -4.17 7.26 -8.76
N GLY A 411 -4.49 7.03 -7.48
CA GLY A 411 -3.62 6.40 -6.48
C GLY A 411 -3.64 4.87 -6.49
N GLY A 412 -4.27 4.24 -7.48
CA GLY A 412 -4.44 2.78 -7.54
C GLY A 412 -5.64 2.27 -6.72
N ALA A 413 -5.69 0.96 -6.48
CA ALA A 413 -6.88 0.28 -5.96
C ALA A 413 -7.07 0.39 -4.44
N ASN A 414 -6.11 0.92 -3.69
CA ASN A 414 -6.19 0.96 -2.24
C ASN A 414 -6.76 2.32 -1.77
N PRO A 415 -7.91 2.34 -1.06
CA PRO A 415 -8.53 3.58 -0.58
C PRO A 415 -7.82 4.23 0.60
N VAL A 416 -6.81 3.58 1.17
CA VAL A 416 -6.08 4.07 2.33
C VAL A 416 -4.89 4.92 1.87
N GLY A 417 -4.86 6.20 2.24
CA GLY A 417 -3.82 7.17 1.86
C GLY A 417 -2.38 6.66 1.98
N GLU A 418 -2.02 6.13 3.16
CA GLU A 418 -0.67 5.63 3.49
C GLU A 418 -0.26 4.48 2.57
N CYS A 419 -1.23 3.77 1.98
CA CYS A 419 -0.99 2.66 1.08
C CYS A 419 -0.82 3.10 -0.38
N ILE A 420 -1.22 4.32 -0.76
CA ILE A 420 -1.11 4.78 -2.15
C ILE A 420 0.36 4.77 -2.60
N PHE A 421 1.27 5.33 -1.79
CA PHE A 421 2.69 5.35 -2.13
C PHE A 421 3.39 3.99 -1.98
N THR A 422 2.79 3.01 -1.29
CA THR A 422 3.32 1.63 -1.26
C THR A 422 3.08 0.87 -2.56
N ASN A 423 2.16 1.35 -3.42
CA ASN A 423 1.90 0.75 -4.71
C ASN A 423 3.08 1.00 -5.68
N PRO A 424 3.74 -0.06 -6.19
CA PRO A 424 4.86 0.10 -7.12
C PRO A 424 4.52 0.90 -8.37
N THR A 425 3.29 0.78 -8.91
CA THR A 425 2.90 1.50 -10.12
C THR A 425 2.78 3.01 -9.87
N VAL A 426 2.36 3.42 -8.67
CA VAL A 426 2.34 4.83 -8.25
C VAL A 426 3.76 5.36 -8.06
N GLN A 427 4.64 4.60 -7.40
CA GLN A 427 6.06 4.97 -7.30
C GLN A 427 6.69 5.15 -8.68
N HIS A 428 6.38 4.25 -9.61
CA HIS A 428 6.85 4.32 -10.99
C HIS A 428 6.34 5.55 -11.73
N ALA A 429 5.06 5.89 -11.58
CA ALA A 429 4.46 7.07 -12.19
C ALA A 429 5.10 8.37 -11.64
N ILE A 430 5.35 8.44 -10.33
CA ILE A 430 6.02 9.58 -9.69
C ILE A 430 7.47 9.74 -10.21
N LEU A 431 8.24 8.65 -10.25
CA LEU A 431 9.62 8.71 -10.76
C LEU A 431 9.66 9.09 -12.24
N SER A 432 8.73 8.59 -13.05
CA SER A 432 8.64 8.95 -14.47
C SER A 432 8.23 10.42 -14.66
N PHE A 433 7.35 10.95 -13.80
CA PHE A 433 7.07 12.38 -13.77
C PHE A 433 8.33 13.19 -13.43
N PHE A 434 9.09 12.80 -12.40
CA PHE A 434 10.32 13.54 -12.09
C PHE A 434 11.40 13.40 -13.18
N GLU A 435 11.49 12.26 -13.86
CA GLU A 435 12.33 12.08 -15.04
C GLU A 435 11.92 13.03 -16.18
N GLU A 436 10.62 13.20 -16.42
CA GLU A 436 10.07 14.17 -17.37
C GLU A 436 10.53 15.60 -17.05
N VAL A 437 10.43 15.99 -15.78
CA VAL A 437 10.89 17.31 -15.29
C VAL A 437 12.40 17.46 -15.45
N ALA A 438 13.17 16.43 -15.11
CA ALA A 438 14.62 16.43 -15.14
C ALA A 438 15.23 16.53 -16.55
N GLN A 439 14.45 16.29 -17.62
CA GLN A 439 14.91 16.54 -19.00
C GLN A 439 15.10 18.04 -19.29
N ASP A 440 14.25 18.89 -18.71
CA ASP A 440 14.27 20.35 -18.88
C ASP A 440 13.79 21.05 -17.59
N PRO A 441 14.59 20.99 -16.51
CA PRO A 441 14.13 21.39 -15.18
C PRO A 441 13.73 22.87 -15.10
N GLU A 442 14.25 23.74 -15.96
CA GLU A 442 13.95 25.19 -15.98
C GLU A 442 12.64 25.53 -16.69
N ASN A 443 12.37 24.88 -17.81
CA ASN A 443 11.22 25.22 -18.65
C ASN A 443 10.05 24.26 -18.49
N TYR A 444 10.23 23.13 -17.81
CA TYR A 444 9.18 22.13 -17.60
C TYR A 444 7.88 22.72 -17.00
N ARG A 445 6.74 22.45 -17.64
CA ARG A 445 5.41 22.70 -17.10
C ARG A 445 4.55 21.46 -17.31
N ASN A 446 3.63 21.20 -16.40
CA ASN A 446 2.60 20.17 -16.59
C ASN A 446 1.88 20.40 -17.94
N PRO A 447 1.65 19.35 -18.75
CA PRO A 447 1.09 19.52 -20.09
C PRO A 447 -0.32 20.12 -20.07
N LEU A 448 -0.61 21.01 -21.03
CA LEU A 448 -1.95 21.62 -21.18
C LEU A 448 -2.95 20.66 -21.81
N SER A 449 -2.44 19.61 -22.45
CA SER A 449 -3.20 18.52 -23.04
C SER A 449 -3.70 17.50 -22.03
N LEU A 450 -3.35 17.63 -20.73
CA LEU A 450 -3.94 16.79 -19.69
C LEU A 450 -5.46 16.95 -19.71
N LYS A 451 -6.15 15.82 -19.72
CA LYS A 451 -7.61 15.74 -19.63
C LYS A 451 -7.97 14.82 -18.49
N ALA A 452 -8.99 15.21 -17.73
CA ALA A 452 -9.58 14.31 -16.76
C ALA A 452 -10.12 13.07 -17.46
N PHE A 453 -9.78 11.91 -16.91
CA PHE A 453 -10.20 10.60 -17.37
C PHE A 453 -11.70 10.47 -17.12
N THR A 454 -12.42 10.20 -18.19
CA THR A 454 -13.84 9.86 -18.14
C THR A 454 -13.96 8.38 -18.47
N GLU A 455 -14.73 7.63 -17.68
CA GLU A 455 -15.03 6.23 -18.00
C GLU A 455 -15.65 6.14 -19.41
N ALA A 456 -15.26 5.13 -20.18
CA ALA A 456 -15.90 4.90 -21.47
C ALA A 456 -17.40 4.71 -21.26
N PRO A 457 -18.27 5.29 -22.10
CA PRO A 457 -19.71 5.12 -21.95
C PRO A 457 -20.04 3.62 -21.98
N LYS A 458 -20.67 3.12 -20.90
CA LYS A 458 -21.12 1.73 -20.84
C LYS A 458 -22.16 1.51 -21.93
N PRO A 459 -22.09 0.39 -22.69
CA PRO A 459 -23.06 0.13 -23.73
C PRO A 459 -24.46 0.10 -23.11
N THR A 460 -25.34 0.94 -23.63
CA THR A 460 -26.77 0.89 -23.31
C THR A 460 -27.50 0.10 -24.38
N PRO A 461 -28.68 -0.48 -24.08
CA PRO A 461 -29.51 -1.14 -25.09
C PRO A 461 -29.78 -0.26 -26.32
N ASP A 462 -29.82 1.06 -26.12
CA ASP A 462 -30.09 2.06 -27.15
C ASP A 462 -28.83 2.55 -27.89
N ASN A 463 -27.62 2.18 -27.43
CA ASN A 463 -26.36 2.57 -28.05
C ASN A 463 -25.27 1.47 -27.89
N PRO A 464 -25.40 0.33 -28.58
CA PRO A 464 -24.37 -0.71 -28.58
C PRO A 464 -23.12 -0.22 -29.34
N MET A 465 -21.97 -0.13 -28.66
CA MET A 465 -20.74 0.39 -29.27
C MET A 465 -20.20 -0.50 -30.40
N SER A 466 -19.69 0.14 -31.45
CA SER A 466 -18.84 -0.45 -32.48
C SER A 466 -17.43 -0.67 -31.91
N PHE A 467 -16.92 -1.90 -31.97
CA PHE A 467 -15.58 -2.23 -31.51
C PHE A 467 -14.52 -1.59 -32.43
N ASP A 468 -13.61 -0.82 -31.83
CA ASP A 468 -12.38 -0.37 -32.47
C ASP A 468 -11.32 -1.50 -32.36
N PRO A 469 -10.82 -2.05 -33.49
CA PRO A 469 -9.90 -3.19 -33.49
C PRO A 469 -8.52 -2.91 -32.86
N GLU A 470 -8.22 -1.69 -32.42
CA GLU A 470 -6.94 -1.36 -31.76
C GLU A 470 -6.93 -1.52 -30.23
N GLN A 471 -8.05 -1.91 -29.60
CA GLN A 471 -8.09 -2.16 -28.14
C GLN A 471 -7.62 -3.59 -27.80
N ALA A 472 -6.68 -3.69 -26.87
CA ALA A 472 -6.00 -4.90 -26.39
C ALA A 472 -6.98 -6.04 -26.02
N PRO A 473 -6.52 -7.32 -26.06
CA PRO A 473 -7.38 -8.48 -25.84
C PRO A 473 -8.11 -8.39 -24.49
N ILE A 474 -9.43 -8.46 -24.57
CA ILE A 474 -10.34 -8.53 -23.43
C ILE A 474 -10.04 -9.84 -22.70
N ASP A 475 -9.70 -9.73 -21.41
CA ASP A 475 -9.60 -10.88 -20.52
C ASP A 475 -11.01 -11.46 -20.31
N PHE A 476 -11.23 -12.69 -20.77
CA PHE A 476 -12.51 -13.39 -20.71
C PHE A 476 -12.68 -14.15 -19.38
N THR A 477 -12.08 -13.69 -18.29
CA THR A 477 -12.52 -14.12 -16.96
C THR A 477 -13.95 -13.63 -16.74
N PRO A 478 -14.95 -14.53 -16.59
CA PRO A 478 -16.31 -14.11 -16.33
C PRO A 478 -16.35 -13.29 -15.04
N PRO A 479 -17.14 -12.19 -14.99
CA PRO A 479 -17.30 -11.41 -13.77
C PRO A 479 -17.80 -12.32 -12.62
N PRO A 480 -17.36 -12.06 -11.36
CA PRO A 480 -17.70 -12.89 -10.20
C PRO A 480 -19.20 -13.15 -10.04
N ASP A 481 -20.04 -12.20 -10.48
CA ASP A 481 -21.50 -12.24 -10.41
C ASP A 481 -22.16 -13.32 -11.29
N LEU A 482 -21.39 -14.09 -12.06
CA LEU A 482 -21.88 -15.17 -12.93
C LEU A 482 -21.45 -16.58 -12.48
N LEU A 483 -20.71 -16.72 -11.37
CA LEU A 483 -20.28 -18.01 -10.85
C LEU A 483 -21.37 -18.65 -9.98
N THR A 484 -21.57 -19.97 -10.11
CA THR A 484 -22.40 -20.70 -9.13
C THR A 484 -21.69 -20.73 -7.78
N PRO A 485 -22.41 -20.87 -6.65
CA PRO A 485 -21.78 -20.98 -5.32
C PRO A 485 -20.69 -22.06 -5.24
N GLU A 486 -20.87 -23.17 -5.96
CA GLU A 486 -19.89 -24.27 -6.03
C GLU A 486 -18.64 -23.88 -6.83
N GLN A 487 -18.81 -23.14 -7.92
CA GLN A 487 -17.68 -22.61 -8.71
C GLN A 487 -16.89 -21.58 -7.92
N GLN A 488 -17.57 -20.70 -7.17
CA GLN A 488 -16.93 -19.74 -6.29
C GLN A 488 -16.13 -20.44 -5.18
N ALA A 489 -16.73 -21.42 -4.49
CA ALA A 489 -16.04 -22.18 -3.45
C ALA A 489 -14.80 -22.92 -4.00
N LEU A 490 -14.89 -23.46 -5.22
CA LEU A 490 -13.74 -24.09 -5.89
C LEU A 490 -12.65 -23.07 -6.23
N ALA A 491 -13.01 -21.90 -6.75
CA ALA A 491 -12.07 -20.82 -7.05
C ALA A 491 -11.35 -20.35 -5.77
N ASP A 492 -12.10 -20.06 -4.71
CA ASP A 492 -11.56 -19.63 -3.41
C ASP A 492 -10.61 -20.68 -2.82
N ALA A 493 -10.95 -21.97 -2.94
CA ALA A 493 -10.11 -23.06 -2.45
C ALA A 493 -8.81 -23.20 -3.27
N ARG A 494 -8.87 -23.03 -4.60
CA ARG A 494 -7.70 -23.02 -5.49
C ARG A 494 -6.77 -21.84 -5.17
N ASP A 495 -7.33 -20.65 -4.97
CA ASP A 495 -6.57 -19.46 -4.63
C ASP A 495 -5.89 -19.62 -3.27
N THR A 496 -6.63 -20.11 -2.26
CA THR A 496 -6.06 -20.42 -0.94
C THR A 496 -4.94 -21.45 -1.04
N LEU A 497 -5.09 -22.49 -1.87
CA LEU A 497 -4.06 -23.51 -2.06
C LEU A 497 -2.79 -22.93 -2.69
N LEU A 498 -2.95 -22.03 -3.67
CA LEU A 498 -1.85 -21.32 -4.30
C LEU A 498 -1.11 -20.45 -3.28
N GLU A 499 -1.83 -19.66 -2.48
CA GLU A 499 -1.26 -18.81 -1.43
C GLU A 499 -0.45 -19.62 -0.41
N LEU A 500 -1.01 -20.71 0.12
CA LEU A 500 -0.32 -21.57 1.09
C LEU A 500 0.95 -22.19 0.49
N SER A 501 0.89 -22.59 -0.79
CA SER A 501 2.03 -23.16 -1.50
C SER A 501 3.16 -22.14 -1.68
N VAL A 502 2.82 -20.88 -1.97
CA VAL A 502 3.79 -19.77 -2.04
C VAL A 502 4.44 -19.54 -0.67
N GLU A 503 3.66 -19.51 0.40
CA GLU A 503 4.18 -19.33 1.77
C GLU A 503 5.10 -20.49 2.20
N LEU A 504 4.78 -21.73 1.82
CA LEU A 504 5.64 -22.88 2.09
C LEU A 504 6.98 -22.74 1.36
N ALA A 505 6.96 -22.35 0.08
CA ALA A 505 8.18 -22.14 -0.72
C ALA A 505 9.06 -21.00 -0.16
N ALA A 506 8.41 -19.93 0.32
CA ALA A 506 9.06 -18.79 0.96
C ALA A 506 9.65 -19.12 2.33
N CYS A 507 9.18 -20.19 3.00
CA CYS A 507 9.70 -20.60 4.30
C CYS A 507 11.13 -21.16 4.20
N PRO A 508 12.11 -20.65 4.98
CA PRO A 508 13.47 -21.20 5.04
C PRO A 508 13.47 -22.65 5.49
N THR A 509 14.30 -23.50 4.87
CA THR A 509 14.41 -24.94 5.18
C THR A 509 15.58 -25.26 6.12
N ASP A 510 16.58 -24.38 6.14
CA ASP A 510 17.82 -24.44 6.92
C ASP A 510 17.62 -24.10 8.41
N ILE A 511 16.50 -23.48 8.77
CA ILE A 511 16.17 -23.13 10.16
C ILE A 511 15.38 -24.26 10.81
N SER A 512 15.96 -24.88 11.84
CA SER A 512 15.40 -26.05 12.53
C SER A 512 14.11 -25.72 13.30
N GLU A 513 14.02 -24.53 13.87
CA GLU A 513 12.89 -24.07 14.68
C GLU A 513 11.60 -23.89 13.86
N LEU A 514 11.72 -23.75 12.53
CA LEU A 514 10.57 -23.63 11.63
C LEU A 514 10.02 -24.99 11.20
N ALA A 515 10.74 -26.10 11.45
CA ALA A 515 10.36 -27.42 10.99
C ALA A 515 8.95 -27.86 11.44
N PRO A 516 8.52 -27.63 12.70
CA PRO A 516 7.15 -27.96 13.13
C PRO A 516 6.10 -27.16 12.35
N GLY A 517 6.29 -25.85 12.19
CA GLY A 517 5.38 -24.98 11.45
C GLY A 517 5.30 -25.34 9.96
N ARG A 518 6.44 -25.66 9.33
CA ARG A 518 6.48 -26.14 7.93
C ARG A 518 5.68 -27.43 7.75
N LYS A 519 5.88 -28.41 8.64
CA LYS A 519 5.15 -29.68 8.58
C LYS A 519 3.63 -29.49 8.74
N ALA A 520 3.22 -28.59 9.63
CA ALA A 520 1.81 -28.24 9.80
C ALA A 520 1.24 -27.62 8.51
N LEU A 521 1.99 -26.71 7.88
CA LEU A 521 1.61 -26.10 6.61
C LEU A 521 1.53 -27.11 5.46
N GLU A 522 2.50 -28.03 5.34
CA GLU A 522 2.50 -29.12 4.35
C GLU A 522 1.27 -30.03 4.51
N THR A 523 0.90 -30.33 5.76
CA THR A 523 -0.30 -31.13 6.07
C THR A 523 -1.56 -30.39 5.61
N LYS A 524 -1.68 -29.11 5.96
CA LYS A 524 -2.79 -28.26 5.56
C LYS A 524 -2.93 -28.14 4.03
N ILE A 525 -1.81 -28.00 3.31
CA ILE A 525 -1.79 -27.98 1.84
C ILE A 525 -2.29 -29.30 1.27
N SER A 526 -1.87 -30.43 1.84
CA SER A 526 -2.30 -31.76 1.39
C SER A 526 -3.80 -32.00 1.63
N GLU A 527 -4.31 -31.57 2.78
CA GLU A 527 -5.75 -31.61 3.11
C GLU A 527 -6.56 -30.72 2.16
N LEU A 528 -6.09 -29.49 1.91
CA LEU A 528 -6.77 -28.55 1.02
C LEU A 528 -6.73 -29.00 -0.44
N ALA A 529 -5.63 -29.60 -0.91
CA ALA A 529 -5.55 -30.19 -2.24
C ALA A 529 -6.59 -31.32 -2.43
N THR A 530 -6.74 -32.18 -1.43
CA THR A 530 -7.77 -33.24 -1.42
C THR A 530 -9.18 -32.64 -1.43
N HIS A 531 -9.39 -31.53 -0.72
CA HIS A 531 -10.66 -30.81 -0.70
C HIS A 531 -10.98 -30.18 -2.07
N VAL A 532 -10.00 -29.56 -2.73
CA VAL A 532 -10.13 -29.03 -4.09
C VAL A 532 -10.50 -30.14 -5.07
N GLU A 533 -9.83 -31.30 -5.04
CA GLU A 533 -10.18 -32.45 -5.89
C GLU A 533 -11.64 -32.91 -5.67
N LYS A 534 -12.13 -32.88 -4.43
CA LYS A 534 -13.52 -33.20 -4.11
C LYS A 534 -14.49 -32.17 -4.71
N LEU A 535 -14.21 -30.87 -4.53
CA LEU A 535 -15.03 -29.79 -5.10
C LEU A 535 -15.05 -29.84 -6.64
N GLU A 536 -13.92 -30.19 -7.27
CA GLU A 536 -13.86 -30.39 -8.72
C GLU A 536 -14.77 -31.54 -9.17
N MET A 537 -14.77 -32.66 -8.46
CA MET A 537 -15.67 -33.78 -8.77
C MET A 537 -17.14 -33.40 -8.60
N GLU A 538 -17.48 -32.66 -7.54
CA GLU A 538 -18.84 -32.16 -7.28
C GLU A 538 -19.28 -31.18 -8.39
N ALA A 539 -18.44 -30.20 -8.74
CA ALA A 539 -18.70 -29.24 -9.82
C ALA A 539 -18.87 -29.94 -11.19
N LEU A 540 -18.06 -30.96 -11.49
CA LEU A 540 -18.21 -31.78 -12.70
C LEU A 540 -19.54 -32.56 -12.72
N SER A 541 -19.98 -33.06 -11.56
CA SER A 541 -21.22 -33.83 -11.44
C SER A 541 -22.49 -32.97 -11.59
N CYS A 542 -22.42 -31.69 -11.19
CA CYS A 542 -23.53 -30.74 -11.27
C CYS A 542 -23.57 -29.94 -12.58
N GLY A 543 -22.67 -30.19 -13.53
CA GLY A 543 -22.57 -29.44 -14.78
C GLY A 543 -21.98 -28.03 -14.63
N GLY A 544 -21.40 -27.71 -13.48
CA GLY A 544 -20.75 -26.43 -13.16
C GLY A 544 -19.28 -26.36 -13.57
N ALA A 545 -18.79 -27.24 -14.44
CA ALA A 545 -17.42 -27.15 -14.93
C ALA A 545 -17.28 -26.07 -16.01
N VAL A 546 -16.20 -25.29 -15.94
CA VAL A 546 -15.87 -24.27 -16.95
C VAL A 546 -15.69 -24.93 -18.33
N ALA A 547 -16.12 -24.27 -19.39
CA ALA A 547 -16.01 -24.77 -20.76
C ALA A 547 -14.55 -25.18 -21.08
N GLY A 548 -14.34 -26.44 -21.47
CA GLY A 548 -13.02 -27.03 -21.77
C GLY A 548 -12.42 -27.92 -20.68
N GLU A 549 -12.61 -27.62 -19.38
CA GLU A 549 -12.13 -28.50 -18.29
C GLU A 549 -12.94 -29.81 -18.22
N ALA A 550 -14.22 -29.76 -18.56
CA ALA A 550 -15.09 -30.93 -18.60
C ALA A 550 -14.67 -31.95 -19.67
N GLU A 551 -14.14 -31.52 -20.81
CA GLU A 551 -13.77 -32.41 -21.92
C GLU A 551 -12.50 -33.22 -21.59
N SER A 552 -11.46 -32.57 -21.05
CA SER A 552 -10.21 -33.26 -20.69
C SER A 552 -10.39 -34.28 -19.56
N LYS A 553 -11.29 -34.01 -18.60
CA LYS A 553 -11.59 -34.95 -17.49
C LYS A 553 -12.62 -36.02 -17.88
N ARG A 554 -13.53 -35.75 -18.81
CA ARG A 554 -14.48 -36.76 -19.36
C ARG A 554 -13.78 -37.88 -20.13
N GLU A 555 -12.64 -37.61 -20.78
CA GLU A 555 -11.84 -38.65 -21.45
C GLU A 555 -11.33 -39.74 -20.48
N SER A 556 -11.19 -39.40 -19.18
CA SER A 556 -10.77 -40.34 -18.13
C SER A 556 -11.93 -41.06 -17.44
N TRP A 557 -13.17 -40.68 -17.73
CA TRP A 557 -14.36 -41.22 -17.07
C TRP A 557 -14.84 -42.48 -17.79
N LYS A 558 -14.64 -43.65 -17.17
CA LYS A 558 -15.33 -44.88 -17.60
C LYS A 558 -16.69 -44.93 -16.91
N PRO A 559 -17.82 -45.00 -17.65
CA PRO A 559 -19.13 -45.15 -17.04
C PRO A 559 -19.14 -46.39 -16.14
N ARG A 560 -19.66 -46.23 -14.91
CA ARG A 560 -19.56 -47.23 -13.84
C ARG A 560 -20.47 -48.45 -14.05
N ALA A 561 -21.33 -48.41 -15.06
CA ALA A 561 -22.09 -49.55 -15.57
C ALA A 561 -22.49 -49.28 -17.02
N GLU A 562 -22.21 -50.22 -17.93
CA GLU A 562 -22.92 -50.30 -19.21
C GLU A 562 -24.20 -51.10 -18.96
N GLY A 563 -25.34 -50.41 -18.87
CA GLY A 563 -26.63 -51.06 -18.89
C GLY A 563 -26.90 -51.70 -20.26
N PRO A 564 -27.82 -52.68 -20.34
CA PRO A 564 -28.17 -53.29 -21.61
C PRO A 564 -28.62 -52.22 -22.60
N LYS A 565 -28.05 -52.23 -23.81
CA LYS A 565 -28.38 -51.26 -24.84
C LYS A 565 -29.81 -51.48 -25.32
N VAL A 566 -30.61 -50.42 -25.27
CA VAL A 566 -32.00 -50.42 -25.75
C VAL A 566 -32.14 -49.44 -26.92
N PRO A 567 -32.98 -49.76 -27.91
CA PRO A 567 -33.22 -48.85 -29.02
C PRO A 567 -34.01 -47.63 -28.53
N PHE A 568 -33.47 -46.44 -28.76
CA PHE A 568 -34.12 -45.16 -28.49
C PHE A 568 -33.84 -44.20 -29.65
N ALA A 569 -34.90 -43.64 -30.24
CA ALA A 569 -34.81 -42.73 -31.40
C ALA A 569 -33.93 -43.24 -32.58
N GLY A 570 -33.93 -44.56 -32.83
CA GLY A 570 -33.21 -45.17 -33.95
C GLY A 570 -31.74 -45.49 -33.68
N THR A 571 -31.23 -45.27 -32.47
CA THR A 571 -29.88 -45.64 -32.04
C THR A 571 -29.92 -46.49 -30.76
N MET A 572 -28.88 -47.31 -30.54
CA MET A 572 -28.79 -48.18 -29.36
C MET A 572 -28.12 -47.41 -28.21
N VAL A 573 -28.91 -47.01 -27.22
CA VAL A 573 -28.48 -46.20 -26.08
C VAL A 573 -28.54 -47.03 -24.80
N ASP A 574 -27.69 -46.73 -23.82
CA ASP A 574 -27.67 -47.41 -22.54
C ASP A 574 -28.99 -47.18 -21.76
N SER A 575 -29.63 -48.27 -21.33
CA SER A 575 -30.91 -48.24 -20.62
C SER A 575 -30.83 -47.55 -19.26
N GLU A 576 -29.70 -47.60 -18.56
CA GLU A 576 -29.52 -46.90 -17.28
C GLU A 576 -29.38 -45.38 -17.49
N LEU A 577 -28.84 -44.97 -18.65
CA LEU A 577 -28.76 -43.57 -19.07
C LEU A 577 -30.14 -42.99 -19.44
N LEU A 578 -31.02 -43.81 -20.02
CA LEU A 578 -32.42 -43.45 -20.29
C LEU A 578 -33.29 -43.43 -19.03
N LYS A 579 -33.01 -44.29 -18.04
CA LYS A 579 -33.67 -44.25 -16.73
C LYS A 579 -33.25 -43.03 -15.92
N ALA A 580 -31.95 -42.70 -15.89
CA ALA A 580 -31.44 -41.55 -15.16
C ALA A 580 -31.97 -40.21 -15.70
N THR A 581 -32.35 -40.16 -16.98
CA THR A 581 -32.94 -38.98 -17.64
C THR A 581 -34.48 -38.96 -17.57
N GLY A 582 -35.11 -39.92 -16.89
CA GLY A 582 -36.57 -39.99 -16.72
C GLY A 582 -37.35 -40.35 -17.99
N LEU A 583 -36.67 -40.85 -19.03
CA LEU A 583 -37.25 -41.12 -20.36
C LEU A 583 -37.81 -42.55 -20.51
N MET A 584 -37.62 -43.42 -19.51
CA MET A 584 -38.33 -44.70 -19.43
C MET A 584 -39.51 -44.61 -18.47
N GLY A 585 -40.68 -44.25 -19.01
CA GLY A 585 -41.96 -44.34 -18.31
C GLY A 585 -43.08 -44.82 -19.22
N GLY A 586 -43.58 -46.04 -18.99
CA GLY A 586 -44.94 -46.46 -19.39
C GLY A 586 -45.12 -47.79 -20.14
N GLY A 587 -45.75 -48.78 -19.45
CA GLY A 587 -46.53 -49.91 -20.00
C GLY A 587 -45.76 -51.23 -20.20
N ALA A 588 -46.14 -52.40 -19.67
CA ALA A 588 -47.46 -52.93 -19.33
C ALA A 588 -47.44 -53.94 -18.16
N VAL A 589 -48.64 -54.15 -17.62
CA VAL A 589 -49.07 -54.88 -16.41
C VAL A 589 -49.03 -56.40 -16.56
N GLU A 590 -48.63 -57.13 -15.51
CA GLU A 590 -49.23 -58.43 -15.17
C GLU A 590 -49.36 -58.56 -13.64
N GLU A 591 -50.57 -58.90 -13.20
CA GLU A 591 -51.02 -59.00 -11.80
C GLU A 591 -50.41 -60.18 -11.04
N VAL A 592 -50.28 -60.07 -9.72
CA VAL A 592 -51.02 -60.86 -8.70
C VAL A 592 -50.34 -60.70 -7.32
N GLY A 593 -51.10 -60.13 -6.38
CA GLY A 593 -51.26 -60.69 -5.04
C GLY A 593 -50.38 -60.21 -3.87
N VAL A 594 -51.05 -59.50 -2.96
CA VAL A 594 -51.14 -59.74 -1.50
C VAL A 594 -50.74 -58.54 -0.61
N GLU A 595 -51.80 -57.92 -0.07
CA GLU A 595 -52.03 -57.33 1.26
C GLU A 595 -50.82 -56.91 2.14
N LYS A 596 -50.79 -55.65 2.62
CA LYS A 596 -51.38 -55.28 3.93
C LYS A 596 -51.20 -53.80 4.32
N GLU A 597 -52.31 -53.25 4.82
CA GLU A 597 -52.48 -52.24 5.90
C GLU A 597 -51.83 -50.84 5.75
N MET A 598 -52.67 -49.89 5.31
CA MET A 598 -52.67 -48.49 5.78
C MET A 598 -53.67 -48.37 6.92
N ASP A 599 -53.31 -47.62 7.96
CA ASP A 599 -54.27 -46.85 8.76
C ASP A 599 -53.98 -45.36 8.55
N GLU A 600 -55.02 -44.67 8.09
CA GLU A 600 -55.16 -43.20 8.03
C GLU A 600 -55.25 -42.62 9.46
N VAL A 601 -55.01 -41.32 9.62
CA VAL A 601 -56.07 -40.33 9.92
C VAL A 601 -55.47 -38.93 9.96
N ASP A 602 -56.19 -38.03 9.28
CA ASP A 602 -56.08 -36.57 9.18
C ASP A 602 -55.94 -35.81 10.51
N VAL A 603 -55.59 -34.53 10.44
CA VAL A 603 -56.50 -33.41 10.81
C VAL A 603 -55.77 -32.06 10.67
N GLU A 604 -56.39 -31.17 9.89
CA GLU A 604 -56.17 -29.73 9.81
C GLU A 604 -56.41 -29.03 11.16
N ARG A 605 -55.63 -27.99 11.51
CA ARG A 605 -56.19 -26.72 12.03
C ARG A 605 -55.18 -25.57 12.09
N GLU A 606 -55.71 -24.40 11.80
CA GLU A 606 -55.12 -23.06 11.74
C GLU A 606 -54.81 -22.42 13.12
N MET A 607 -54.14 -21.26 13.00
CA MET A 607 -54.23 -20.02 13.81
C MET A 607 -53.12 -19.71 14.85
N ASP A 608 -52.40 -18.63 14.50
CA ASP A 608 -52.16 -17.40 15.26
C ASP A 608 -51.11 -17.29 16.38
N GLU A 609 -50.20 -16.34 16.10
CA GLU A 609 -49.70 -15.22 16.91
C GLU A 609 -48.96 -15.43 18.26
N GLU A 610 -47.87 -14.66 18.34
CA GLU A 610 -47.41 -13.84 19.47
C GLU A 610 -46.26 -14.32 20.38
N PHE A 611 -45.16 -13.55 20.27
CA PHE A 611 -44.17 -13.11 21.27
C PHE A 611 -43.78 -14.02 22.45
N GLY A 612 -42.46 -14.25 22.56
CA GLY A 612 -41.81 -14.68 23.80
C GLY A 612 -40.29 -14.61 23.68
N VAL A 613 -39.71 -13.50 24.14
CA VAL A 613 -38.29 -13.39 24.51
C VAL A 613 -38.12 -14.20 25.80
N ASP A 614 -37.15 -15.10 25.87
CA ASP A 614 -36.51 -15.46 27.14
C ASP A 614 -35.07 -15.93 26.94
N GLU A 615 -34.24 -15.44 27.85
CA GLU A 615 -32.84 -15.71 28.07
C GLU A 615 -32.64 -17.15 28.56
N GLU A 616 -31.65 -17.87 28.05
CA GLU A 616 -31.00 -18.94 28.83
C GLU A 616 -29.48 -18.90 28.68
N GLU A 617 -28.83 -18.85 29.84
CA GLU A 617 -27.43 -19.06 30.09
C GLU A 617 -27.00 -20.47 29.65
N GLU A 618 -25.93 -20.59 28.86
CA GLU A 618 -25.14 -21.82 28.85
C GLU A 618 -23.65 -21.54 29.08
N GLY A 619 -23.19 -22.06 30.22
CA GLY A 619 -21.79 -22.07 30.62
C GLY A 619 -20.95 -22.98 29.74
N GLY A 620 -20.02 -22.37 29.00
CA GLY A 620 -18.96 -23.07 28.28
C GLY A 620 -17.76 -23.37 29.19
N LYS A 621 -17.56 -24.66 29.50
CA LYS A 621 -16.29 -25.20 30.01
C LYS A 621 -15.15 -24.87 29.04
N VAL A 622 -14.18 -24.09 29.52
CA VAL A 622 -12.88 -23.90 28.83
C VAL A 622 -12.03 -25.14 29.05
N SER A 623 -11.57 -25.75 27.96
CA SER A 623 -10.63 -26.88 27.98
C SER A 623 -9.21 -26.40 28.33
N ASP A 624 -8.52 -27.19 29.16
CA ASP A 624 -7.27 -26.87 29.86
C ASP A 624 -5.98 -26.78 28.99
N ASP A 625 -6.07 -26.61 27.67
CA ASP A 625 -4.89 -26.59 26.77
C ASP A 625 -4.38 -25.17 26.40
N GLU A 626 -4.95 -24.11 26.97
CA GLU A 626 -4.54 -22.71 26.72
C GLU A 626 -3.72 -22.06 27.86
N LYS A 627 -3.12 -22.85 28.75
CA LYS A 627 -2.31 -22.34 29.88
C LYS A 627 -0.80 -22.33 29.71
N ALA A 628 -0.30 -22.60 28.51
CA ALA A 628 1.15 -22.71 28.29
C ALA A 628 1.79 -21.51 27.57
N PHE A 629 1.19 -20.32 27.52
CA PHE A 629 1.88 -19.08 27.12
C PHE A 629 1.18 -17.85 27.72
N LEU A 630 1.35 -17.64 29.02
CA LEU A 630 1.13 -16.36 29.70
C LEU A 630 2.39 -15.99 30.47
#